data_AF-K6YCE0-F1
#
_entry.id   AF-K6YCE0-F1
#
_cell.length_a   1.000
_cell.length_b   1.000
_cell.length_c   1.000
_cell.angle_alpha   90.00
_cell.angle_beta   90.00
_cell.angle_gamma   90.00
#
_symmetry.space_group_name_H-M   'P 1'
#
loop_
_entity.id
_entity.type
_entity.pdbx_description
1 polymer ?
#
loop_
_entity_poly.entity_id
_entity_poly.type
_entity_poly.pdbx_seq_one_letter_code
_entity_poly.pdbx_strand_id
1 'polypeptide(L)'
;MFGIFKKKEKNLVKLAIQRDGLEAASLGFAKQIITRISDTEVAYQFVLEELDAARQGNESAIAFVNQSGIEESEYIGAMSRSFEAVDGADGPQQMMLMICMHLQDDTDSMVKLRTKIADHIMQSFGFGRFSKADKPGAQFVLKTSVQKVDQSEYGQFVQINNDLGKFVEDKPELPPEVMMAYGYARRFAVAGMFAQGVVDSGLVNHVKLIFKSLQQSTGLTKEFQNNAAQESLDLINSYFDGIELNLMDLGKLCHSVESGTLNPDTTDYVPSPTDIMQKLKYGKSQ
;
A
#
# COMPACT_ATOMS: atom_id res chain seq x y z
N MET A 1 -8.88 51.87 31.32
CA MET A 1 -9.34 51.14 30.13
C MET A 1 -8.09 50.65 29.39
N PHE A 2 -7.64 49.42 29.63
CA PHE A 2 -6.51 48.83 28.90
C PHE A 2 -6.87 47.38 28.55
N GLY A 3 -7.20 47.17 27.28
CA GLY A 3 -7.54 45.86 26.73
C GLY A 3 -6.30 44.98 26.63
N ILE A 4 -6.26 43.93 27.44
CA ILE A 4 -5.28 42.86 27.31
C ILE A 4 -5.77 41.95 26.18
N PHE A 5 -5.29 42.21 24.95
CA PHE A 5 -5.39 41.24 23.86
C PHE A 5 -4.45 40.07 24.19
N LYS A 6 -4.98 39.01 24.80
CA LYS A 6 -4.31 37.70 24.83
C LYS A 6 -4.10 37.25 23.38
N LYS A 7 -2.84 37.20 22.92
CA LYS A 7 -2.46 36.48 21.70
C LYS A 7 -2.98 35.05 21.86
N LYS A 8 -3.97 34.63 21.08
CA LYS A 8 -4.38 33.21 21.03
C LYS A 8 -3.16 32.41 20.59
N GLU A 9 -2.69 31.53 21.47
CA GLU A 9 -1.66 30.56 21.16
C GLU A 9 -2.12 29.78 19.91
N LYS A 10 -1.27 29.74 18.88
CA LYS A 10 -1.63 29.11 17.61
C LYS A 10 -1.60 27.60 17.82
N ASN A 11 -2.78 26.99 17.75
CA ASN A 11 -2.94 25.55 17.82
C ASN A 11 -2.36 24.89 16.56
N LEU A 12 -1.11 24.42 16.66
CA LEU A 12 -0.36 23.88 15.52
C LEU A 12 -0.99 22.59 14.97
N VAL A 13 -1.62 21.77 15.82
CA VAL A 13 -2.32 20.55 15.40
C VAL A 13 -3.54 20.89 14.56
N LYS A 14 -4.40 21.80 15.03
CA LYS A 14 -5.56 22.27 14.25
C LYS A 14 -5.13 22.90 12.92
N LEU A 15 -4.04 23.68 12.92
CA LEU A 15 -3.50 24.27 11.69
C LEU A 15 -2.97 23.21 10.71
N ALA A 16 -2.28 22.17 11.19
CA ALA A 16 -1.81 21.07 10.35
C ALA A 16 -2.99 20.32 9.70
N ILE A 17 -4.03 20.01 10.48
CA ILE A 17 -5.24 19.35 9.97
C ILE A 17 -5.97 20.23 8.94
N GLN A 18 -6.11 21.54 9.22
CA GLN A 18 -6.76 22.48 8.31
C GLN A 18 -5.98 22.67 7.00
N ARG A 19 -4.64 22.69 7.07
CA ARG A 19 -3.77 22.91 5.92
C ARG A 19 -3.62 21.65 5.05
N ASP A 20 -3.34 20.52 5.67
CA ASP A 20 -2.90 19.30 4.98
C ASP A 20 -4.00 18.22 4.91
N GLY A 21 -5.09 18.39 5.66
CA GLY A 21 -6.09 17.36 5.87
C GLY A 21 -5.69 16.39 6.98
N LEU A 22 -6.68 15.69 7.53
CA LEU A 22 -6.50 14.78 8.65
C LEU A 22 -5.49 13.67 8.35
N GLU A 23 -5.56 13.07 7.15
CA GLU A 23 -4.71 11.95 6.73
C GLU A 23 -3.22 12.32 6.70
N ALA A 24 -2.89 13.42 6.01
CA ALA A 24 -1.50 13.84 5.89
C ALA A 24 -0.95 14.34 7.24
N ALA A 25 -1.79 15.00 8.04
CA ALA A 25 -1.43 15.43 9.38
C ALA A 25 -1.18 14.24 10.32
N SER A 26 -2.05 13.23 10.34
CA SER A 26 -1.88 12.02 11.16
C SER A 26 -0.61 11.28 10.81
N LEU A 27 -0.30 11.13 9.51
CA LEU A 27 0.94 10.50 9.06
C LEU A 27 2.18 11.31 9.51
N GLY A 28 2.12 12.64 9.44
CA GLY A 28 3.18 13.52 9.91
C GLY A 28 3.45 13.37 11.41
N PHE A 29 2.40 13.27 12.22
CA PHE A 29 2.52 13.04 13.67
C PHE A 29 2.99 11.63 14.00
N ALA A 30 2.48 10.60 13.31
CA ALA A 30 2.95 9.24 13.46
C ALA A 30 4.46 9.13 13.25
N LYS A 31 5.00 9.75 12.19
CA LYS A 31 6.45 9.81 11.95
C LYS A 31 7.22 10.45 13.09
N GLN A 32 6.66 11.45 13.77
CA GLN A 32 7.31 12.07 14.93
C GLN A 32 7.27 11.13 16.15
N ILE A 33 6.13 10.49 16.43
CA ILE A 33 6.02 9.51 17.53
C ILE A 33 6.97 8.34 17.31
N ILE A 34 7.12 7.85 16.07
CA ILE A 34 8.05 6.76 15.72
C ILE A 34 9.49 7.09 16.12
N THR A 35 9.89 8.37 16.13
CA THR A 35 11.24 8.75 16.60
C THR A 35 11.48 8.54 18.09
N ARG A 36 10.42 8.29 18.87
CA ARG A 36 10.45 7.95 20.31
C ARG A 36 10.31 6.45 20.58
N ILE A 37 10.12 5.63 19.55
CA ILE A 37 9.96 4.19 19.67
C ILE A 37 11.33 3.53 19.50
N SER A 38 11.82 2.85 20.53
CA SER A 38 13.16 2.22 20.52
C SER A 38 13.22 0.96 19.66
N ASP A 39 12.14 0.19 19.66
CA ASP A 39 12.06 -1.14 19.07
C ASP A 39 10.60 -1.57 18.82
N THR A 40 10.45 -2.74 18.21
CA THR A 40 9.16 -3.33 17.87
C THR A 40 8.30 -3.66 19.10
N GLU A 41 8.90 -3.97 20.25
CA GLU A 41 8.15 -4.29 21.48
C GLU A 41 7.47 -3.04 22.03
N VAL A 42 8.19 -1.93 22.11
CA VAL A 42 7.64 -0.61 22.48
C VAL A 42 6.55 -0.18 21.50
N ALA A 43 6.76 -0.40 20.20
CA ALA A 43 5.78 -0.08 19.17
C ALA A 43 4.49 -0.90 19.35
N TYR A 44 4.61 -2.19 19.63
CA TYR A 44 3.47 -3.08 19.78
C TYR A 44 2.68 -2.76 21.04
N GLN A 45 3.36 -2.60 22.18
CA GLN A 45 2.71 -2.22 23.43
C GLN A 45 1.99 -0.86 23.31
N PHE A 46 2.59 0.13 22.65
CA PHE A 46 1.93 1.39 22.33
C PHE A 46 0.61 1.17 21.57
N VAL A 47 0.61 0.36 20.51
CA VAL A 47 -0.59 0.04 19.73
C VAL A 47 -1.65 -0.66 20.58
N LEU A 48 -1.26 -1.63 21.41
CA LEU A 48 -2.19 -2.34 22.29
C LEU A 48 -2.88 -1.37 23.27
N GLU A 49 -2.16 -0.39 23.81
CA GLU A 49 -2.75 0.64 24.69
C GLU A 49 -3.74 1.55 23.95
N GLU A 50 -3.43 1.92 22.71
CA GLU A 50 -4.35 2.70 21.88
C GLU A 50 -5.63 1.93 21.55
N LEU A 51 -5.53 0.61 21.33
CA LEU A 51 -6.69 -0.26 21.14
C LEU A 51 -7.52 -0.44 22.42
N ASP A 52 -6.86 -0.65 23.57
CA ASP A 52 -7.52 -0.75 24.88
C ASP A 52 -8.28 0.55 25.22
N ALA A 53 -7.69 1.70 24.91
CA ALA A 53 -8.32 3.00 25.08
C ALA A 53 -9.49 3.21 24.10
N ALA A 54 -9.32 2.82 22.83
CA ALA A 54 -10.32 3.05 21.78
C ALA A 54 -11.53 2.11 21.86
N ARG A 55 -11.41 0.91 22.45
CA ARG A 55 -12.49 -0.09 22.45
C ARG A 55 -13.77 0.34 23.19
N GLN A 56 -13.67 1.34 24.06
CA GLN A 56 -14.81 1.94 24.77
C GLN A 56 -15.11 3.37 24.29
N GLY A 57 -14.54 3.78 23.15
CA GLY A 57 -14.68 5.11 22.60
C GLY A 57 -15.98 5.31 21.79
N ASN A 58 -15.99 6.36 20.95
CA ASN A 58 -17.09 6.60 20.03
C ASN A 58 -17.08 5.60 18.85
N GLU A 59 -18.07 5.69 17.97
CA GLU A 59 -18.22 4.81 16.81
C GLU A 59 -16.95 4.72 15.94
N SER A 60 -16.24 5.84 15.74
CA SER A 60 -14.98 5.85 14.97
C SER A 60 -13.86 5.10 15.66
N ALA A 61 -13.76 5.21 16.99
CA ALA A 61 -12.76 4.49 17.78
C ALA A 61 -13.03 2.99 17.82
N ILE A 62 -14.30 2.59 18.00
CA ILE A 62 -14.72 1.19 17.95
C ILE A 62 -14.46 0.59 16.56
N ALA A 63 -14.77 1.34 15.49
CA ALA A 63 -14.51 0.89 14.13
C ALA A 63 -13.01 0.65 13.89
N PHE A 64 -12.13 1.51 14.41
CA PHE A 64 -10.68 1.32 14.35
C PHE A 64 -10.26 0.03 15.05
N VAL A 65 -10.76 -0.22 16.26
CA VAL A 65 -10.45 -1.45 17.02
C VAL A 65 -10.90 -2.70 16.26
N ASN A 66 -12.13 -2.72 15.76
CA ASN A 66 -12.68 -3.85 15.01
C ASN A 66 -11.91 -4.14 13.71
N GLN A 67 -11.32 -3.11 13.10
CA GLN A 67 -10.53 -3.22 11.87
C GLN A 67 -9.04 -3.39 12.16
N SER A 68 -8.62 -3.42 13.43
CA SER A 68 -7.19 -3.48 13.78
C SER A 68 -6.53 -4.77 13.34
N GLY A 69 -7.28 -5.89 13.31
CA GLY A 69 -6.74 -7.23 13.06
C GLY A 69 -5.86 -7.76 14.20
N ILE A 70 -5.95 -7.18 15.39
CA ILE A 70 -5.31 -7.65 16.63
C ILE A 70 -6.39 -8.28 17.52
N GLU A 71 -6.09 -9.42 18.15
CA GLU A 71 -7.06 -10.14 18.97
C GLU A 71 -7.40 -9.37 20.26
N GLU A 72 -8.68 -9.40 20.66
CA GLU A 72 -9.17 -8.73 21.88
C GLU A 72 -8.36 -9.07 23.13
N SER A 73 -7.96 -10.34 23.26
CA SER A 73 -7.17 -10.81 24.40
C SER A 73 -5.78 -10.18 24.49
N GLU A 74 -5.24 -9.63 23.41
CA GLU A 74 -3.91 -9.03 23.40
C GLU A 74 -3.92 -7.62 23.98
N TYR A 75 -4.93 -6.83 23.64
CA TYR A 75 -5.01 -5.42 24.01
C TYR A 75 -5.87 -5.14 25.24
N ILE A 76 -6.83 -6.00 25.62
CA ILE A 76 -7.62 -5.75 26.84
C ILE A 76 -6.71 -5.68 28.07
N GLY A 77 -6.75 -4.53 28.75
CA GLY A 77 -5.91 -4.24 29.92
C GLY A 77 -4.48 -3.84 29.59
N ALA A 78 -4.13 -3.64 28.31
CA ALA A 78 -2.79 -3.21 27.89
C ALA A 78 -2.32 -1.95 28.62
N MET A 79 -3.21 -0.99 28.88
CA MET A 79 -2.87 0.23 29.63
C MET A 79 -2.41 -0.04 31.07
N SER A 80 -2.85 -1.14 31.68
CA SER A 80 -2.47 -1.52 33.05
C SER A 80 -1.14 -2.27 33.12
N ARG A 81 -0.59 -2.68 31.98
CA ARG A 81 0.67 -3.41 31.82
C ARG A 81 1.67 -2.63 30.95
N SER A 82 1.51 -1.30 30.93
CA SER A 82 2.46 -0.34 30.38
C SER A 82 3.81 -0.39 31.12
N PHE A 83 4.85 0.16 30.49
CA PHE A 83 6.20 0.28 31.03
C PHE A 83 6.88 1.57 30.58
N GLU A 84 7.94 1.96 31.28
CA GLU A 84 8.58 3.29 31.17
C GLU A 84 8.98 3.70 29.74
N ALA A 85 9.38 2.77 28.88
CA ALA A 85 9.74 3.11 27.51
C ALA A 85 8.53 3.52 26.64
N VAL A 86 7.30 3.16 27.05
CA VAL A 86 6.04 3.49 26.38
C VAL A 86 5.44 4.77 26.95
N ASP A 87 5.31 4.86 28.28
CA ASP A 87 4.59 5.93 28.99
C ASP A 87 5.45 6.86 29.85
N GLY A 88 6.76 6.63 29.91
CA GLY A 88 7.69 7.52 30.59
C GLY A 88 7.79 8.89 29.92
N ALA A 89 8.55 9.79 30.55
CA ALA A 89 8.63 11.20 30.14
C ALA A 89 9.04 11.40 28.66
N ASP A 90 9.82 10.47 28.11
CA ASP A 90 10.27 10.49 26.72
C ASP A 90 9.56 9.50 25.78
N GLY A 91 8.60 8.74 26.31
CA GLY A 91 7.90 7.68 25.61
C GLY A 91 6.89 8.16 24.56
N PRO A 92 6.52 7.28 23.61
CA PRO A 92 5.56 7.60 22.54
C PRO A 92 4.17 7.99 23.07
N GLN A 93 3.70 7.43 24.19
CA GLN A 93 2.40 7.82 24.77
C GLN A 93 2.39 9.27 25.24
N GLN A 94 3.49 9.74 25.86
CA GLN A 94 3.58 11.13 26.31
C GLN A 94 3.51 12.11 25.12
N MET A 95 4.10 11.73 23.98
CA MET A 95 3.98 12.51 22.75
C MET A 95 2.56 12.48 22.16
N MET A 96 1.92 11.30 22.12
CA MET A 96 0.52 11.16 21.69
C MET A 96 -0.40 12.05 22.55
N LEU A 97 -0.23 12.04 23.87
CA LEU A 97 -0.99 12.84 24.81
C LEU A 97 -0.81 14.34 24.54
N MET A 98 0.44 14.81 24.37
CA MET A 98 0.72 16.22 24.05
C MET A 98 0.04 16.67 22.75
N ILE A 99 0.01 15.82 21.72
CA ILE A 99 -0.70 16.11 20.46
C ILE A 99 -2.21 16.20 20.73
N CYS A 100 -2.78 15.22 21.45
CA CYS A 100 -4.21 15.16 21.75
C CYS A 100 -4.70 16.33 22.62
N MET A 101 -3.88 16.85 23.53
CA MET A 101 -4.22 18.01 24.38
C MET A 101 -4.53 19.27 23.56
N HIS A 102 -4.00 19.39 22.34
CA HIS A 102 -4.34 20.48 21.44
C HIS A 102 -5.75 20.34 20.85
N LEU A 103 -6.40 19.18 20.95
CA LEU A 103 -7.76 18.94 20.46
C LEU A 103 -8.75 18.62 21.60
N GLN A 104 -8.40 18.92 22.85
CA GLN A 104 -9.23 18.58 24.01
C GLN A 104 -10.64 19.21 23.98
N ASP A 105 -10.82 20.33 23.26
CA ASP A 105 -12.10 21.01 23.05
C ASP A 105 -12.92 20.45 21.87
N ASP A 106 -12.37 19.50 21.12
CA ASP A 106 -13.00 18.81 20.00
C ASP A 106 -12.68 17.31 20.08
N THR A 107 -13.41 16.62 20.95
CA THR A 107 -13.21 15.20 21.27
C THR A 107 -13.30 14.32 20.03
N ASP A 108 -14.19 14.60 19.07
CA ASP A 108 -14.33 13.80 17.87
C ASP A 108 -13.12 13.93 16.94
N SER A 109 -12.62 15.14 16.72
CA SER A 109 -11.38 15.35 15.97
C SER A 109 -10.17 14.74 16.67
N MET A 110 -10.12 14.83 18.01
CA MET A 110 -9.07 14.19 18.81
C MET A 110 -9.07 12.67 18.63
N VAL A 111 -10.23 12.02 18.76
CA VAL A 111 -10.36 10.57 18.61
C VAL A 111 -9.95 10.15 17.19
N LYS A 112 -10.44 10.83 16.16
CA LYS A 112 -10.09 10.54 14.76
C LYS A 112 -8.60 10.70 14.47
N LEU A 113 -7.96 11.73 15.04
CA LEU A 113 -6.53 11.93 14.90
C LEU A 113 -5.75 10.82 15.62
N ARG A 114 -6.09 10.54 16.87
CA ARG A 114 -5.43 9.54 17.71
C ARG A 114 -5.47 8.15 17.08
N THR A 115 -6.64 7.70 16.65
CA THR A 115 -6.79 6.39 16.02
C THR A 115 -6.03 6.31 14.69
N LYS A 116 -6.05 7.37 13.86
CA LYS A 116 -5.27 7.38 12.61
C LYS A 116 -3.75 7.37 12.83
N ILE A 117 -3.27 8.05 13.86
CA ILE A 117 -1.85 8.00 14.21
C ILE A 117 -1.46 6.57 14.62
N ALA A 118 -2.25 5.93 15.50
CA ALA A 118 -2.03 4.54 15.89
C ALA A 118 -2.05 3.61 14.66
N ASP A 119 -2.97 3.86 13.74
CA ASP A 119 -3.11 3.12 12.48
C ASP A 119 -1.87 3.19 11.58
N HIS A 120 -1.31 4.39 11.39
CA HIS A 120 -0.07 4.56 10.63
C HIS A 120 1.14 3.91 11.32
N ILE A 121 1.15 3.86 12.65
CA ILE A 121 2.20 3.14 13.41
C ILE A 121 2.05 1.64 13.18
N MET A 122 0.83 1.10 13.26
CA MET A 122 0.56 -0.31 12.90
C MET A 122 1.02 -0.63 11.47
N GLN A 123 0.75 0.24 10.52
CA GLN A 123 1.21 0.09 9.13
C GLN A 123 2.74 0.11 9.02
N SER A 124 3.41 1.00 9.76
CA SER A 124 4.87 1.17 9.71
C SER A 124 5.62 -0.04 10.26
N PHE A 125 5.06 -0.70 11.29
CA PHE A 125 5.66 -1.86 11.94
C PHE A 125 5.07 -3.20 11.48
N GLY A 126 4.01 -3.19 10.65
CA GLY A 126 3.36 -4.39 10.16
C GLY A 126 2.62 -5.15 11.26
N PHE A 127 1.76 -4.47 12.02
CA PHE A 127 0.95 -5.07 13.09
C PHE A 127 -0.50 -5.29 12.68
N GLY A 128 -1.16 -6.24 13.35
CA GLY A 128 -2.58 -6.54 13.14
C GLY A 128 -2.91 -6.81 11.69
N ARG A 129 -3.83 -6.04 11.11
CA ARG A 129 -4.22 -6.17 9.69
C ARG A 129 -3.09 -5.91 8.70
N PHE A 130 -1.97 -5.36 9.15
CA PHE A 130 -0.75 -5.13 8.37
C PHE A 130 0.35 -6.19 8.64
N SER A 131 0.12 -7.16 9.53
CA SER A 131 1.07 -8.25 9.77
C SER A 131 1.20 -9.16 8.54
N LYS A 132 2.44 -9.55 8.24
CA LYS A 132 2.76 -10.50 7.17
C LYS A 132 2.52 -11.95 7.60
N ALA A 133 2.28 -12.20 8.89
CA ALA A 133 1.99 -13.50 9.47
C ALA A 133 0.66 -13.41 10.23
N ASP A 134 -0.20 -14.39 9.97
CA ASP A 134 -1.52 -14.62 10.58
C ASP A 134 -2.66 -13.71 10.14
N LYS A 135 -3.33 -14.15 9.07
CA LYS A 135 -4.73 -13.79 8.81
C LYS A 135 -5.59 -15.05 8.84
N PRO A 136 -6.41 -15.26 9.87
CA PRO A 136 -7.60 -16.09 9.76
C PRO A 136 -8.60 -15.33 8.88
N GLY A 137 -8.44 -15.47 7.57
CA GLY A 137 -9.09 -14.64 6.55
C GLY A 137 -8.03 -14.04 5.63
N ALA A 138 -7.36 -14.90 4.84
CA ALA A 138 -6.31 -14.54 3.91
C ALA A 138 -6.61 -13.22 3.20
N GLN A 139 -5.85 -12.17 3.51
CA GLN A 139 -5.73 -11.03 2.60
C GLN A 139 -5.21 -11.64 1.32
N PHE A 140 -6.08 -11.65 0.33
CA PHE A 140 -5.78 -12.10 -1.01
C PHE A 140 -4.54 -11.31 -1.46
N VAL A 141 -3.40 -11.97 -1.55
CA VAL A 141 -2.18 -11.41 -2.15
C VAL A 141 -2.10 -12.01 -3.54
N LEU A 142 -2.03 -11.19 -4.58
CA LEU A 142 -2.08 -11.61 -5.97
C LEU A 142 -1.03 -12.71 -6.24
N LYS A 143 0.19 -12.52 -5.74
CA LYS A 143 1.29 -13.49 -5.88
C LYS A 143 0.97 -14.90 -5.38
N THR A 144 0.29 -15.02 -4.24
CA THR A 144 -0.06 -16.32 -3.65
C THR A 144 -1.41 -16.84 -4.15
N SER A 145 -2.20 -15.97 -4.76
CA SER A 145 -3.56 -16.29 -5.20
C SER A 145 -3.64 -16.74 -6.66
N VAL A 146 -2.67 -16.33 -7.48
CA VAL A 146 -2.52 -16.75 -8.89
C VAL A 146 -1.76 -18.08 -8.92
N GLN A 147 -2.39 -19.12 -9.46
CA GLN A 147 -1.75 -20.42 -9.66
C GLN A 147 -0.92 -20.38 -10.94
N LYS A 148 0.34 -20.82 -10.85
CA LYS A 148 1.26 -20.87 -12.00
C LYS A 148 1.12 -22.19 -12.74
N VAL A 149 0.12 -22.31 -13.59
CA VAL A 149 -0.22 -23.58 -14.25
C VAL A 149 0.10 -23.55 -15.74
N ASP A 150 0.14 -22.37 -16.35
CA ASP A 150 0.51 -22.21 -17.74
C ASP A 150 2.00 -22.50 -17.96
N GLN A 151 2.29 -23.25 -19.03
CA GLN A 151 3.63 -23.65 -19.45
C GLN A 151 3.89 -23.25 -20.90
N SER A 152 3.31 -22.14 -21.34
CA SER A 152 3.42 -21.64 -22.72
C SER A 152 4.87 -21.52 -23.15
N GLU A 153 5.15 -22.00 -24.37
CA GLU A 153 6.46 -21.89 -25.03
C GLU A 153 6.78 -20.45 -25.49
N TYR A 154 5.79 -19.56 -25.51
CA TYR A 154 5.93 -18.16 -25.90
C TYR A 154 6.49 -17.26 -24.78
N GLY A 155 6.88 -17.86 -23.65
CA GLY A 155 7.62 -17.21 -22.57
C GLY A 155 6.78 -16.71 -21.40
N GLN A 156 7.48 -16.22 -20.37
CA GLN A 156 6.89 -15.93 -19.06
C GLN A 156 5.78 -14.87 -19.08
N PHE A 157 5.84 -13.87 -19.96
CA PHE A 157 4.77 -12.86 -20.05
C PHE A 157 3.45 -13.46 -20.54
N VAL A 158 3.50 -14.45 -21.44
CA VAL A 158 2.32 -15.19 -21.88
C VAL A 158 1.78 -16.06 -20.74
N GLN A 159 2.67 -16.76 -20.03
CA GLN A 159 2.30 -17.56 -18.85
C GLN A 159 1.59 -16.71 -17.80
N ILE A 160 2.16 -15.56 -17.44
CA ILE A 160 1.55 -14.59 -16.51
C ILE A 160 0.16 -14.16 -17.00
N ASN A 161 0.01 -13.76 -18.27
CA ASN A 161 -1.27 -13.29 -18.79
C ASN A 161 -2.36 -14.39 -18.78
N ASN A 162 -1.98 -15.64 -19.07
CA ASN A 162 -2.89 -16.77 -19.08
C ASN A 162 -3.32 -17.16 -17.67
N ASP A 163 -2.37 -17.28 -16.74
CA ASP A 163 -2.65 -17.58 -15.34
C ASP A 163 -3.49 -16.48 -14.67
N LEU A 164 -3.26 -15.21 -15.00
CA LEU A 164 -4.11 -14.08 -14.58
C LEU A 164 -5.52 -14.18 -15.16
N GLY A 165 -5.66 -14.66 -16.40
CA GLY A 165 -6.96 -14.93 -17.02
C GLY A 165 -7.75 -15.96 -16.25
N LYS A 166 -7.15 -17.12 -15.99
CA LYS A 166 -7.77 -18.17 -15.19
C LYS A 166 -8.11 -17.71 -13.77
N PHE A 167 -7.21 -16.95 -13.15
CA PHE A 167 -7.40 -16.43 -11.80
C PHE A 167 -8.67 -15.59 -11.63
N VAL A 168 -8.99 -14.71 -12.59
CA VAL A 168 -10.19 -13.86 -12.51
C VAL A 168 -11.46 -14.60 -12.93
N GLU A 169 -11.35 -15.61 -13.80
CA GLU A 169 -12.48 -16.49 -14.15
C GLU A 169 -12.95 -17.31 -12.92
N ASP A 170 -12.00 -17.84 -12.14
CA ASP A 170 -12.29 -18.64 -10.94
C ASP A 170 -12.83 -17.78 -9.77
N LYS A 171 -12.73 -16.45 -9.85
CA LYS A 171 -12.97 -15.52 -8.74
C LYS A 171 -13.65 -14.22 -9.22
N PRO A 172 -14.99 -14.22 -9.36
CA PRO A 172 -15.72 -13.09 -9.91
C PRO A 172 -15.73 -11.84 -9.01
N GLU A 173 -15.51 -12.02 -7.70
CA GLU A 173 -15.44 -10.94 -6.72
C GLU A 173 -14.04 -10.91 -6.09
N LEU A 174 -13.32 -9.81 -6.33
CA LEU A 174 -11.98 -9.58 -5.79
C LEU A 174 -11.95 -8.28 -4.99
N PRO A 175 -11.19 -8.21 -3.88
CA PRO A 175 -10.94 -6.96 -3.19
C PRO A 175 -10.34 -5.90 -4.13
N PRO A 176 -10.65 -4.60 -3.95
CA PRO A 176 -10.15 -3.53 -4.81
C PRO A 176 -8.63 -3.52 -4.98
N GLU A 177 -7.88 -3.84 -3.92
CA GLU A 177 -6.42 -3.93 -3.91
C GLU A 177 -5.92 -4.98 -4.90
N VAL A 178 -6.48 -6.19 -4.82
CA VAL A 178 -6.12 -7.32 -5.69
C VAL A 178 -6.56 -7.07 -7.12
N MET A 179 -7.73 -6.48 -7.30
CA MET A 179 -8.22 -6.14 -8.62
C MET A 179 -7.33 -5.09 -9.30
N MET A 180 -6.84 -4.10 -8.55
CA MET A 180 -5.88 -3.12 -9.08
C MET A 180 -4.50 -3.75 -9.35
N ALA A 181 -4.02 -4.61 -8.44
CA ALA A 181 -2.76 -5.34 -8.64
C ALA A 181 -2.83 -6.25 -9.88
N TYR A 182 -3.95 -6.97 -10.07
CA TYR A 182 -4.26 -7.72 -11.28
C TYR A 182 -4.20 -6.82 -12.53
N GLY A 183 -4.79 -5.63 -12.45
CA GLY A 183 -4.75 -4.65 -13.54
C GLY A 183 -3.33 -4.26 -13.93
N TYR A 184 -2.47 -3.94 -12.94
CA TYR A 184 -1.05 -3.68 -13.18
C TYR A 184 -0.34 -4.89 -13.78
N ALA A 185 -0.56 -6.09 -13.25
CA ALA A 185 0.11 -7.30 -13.70
C ALA A 185 -0.24 -7.62 -15.15
N ARG A 186 -1.51 -7.50 -15.51
CA ARG A 186 -1.99 -7.75 -16.87
C ARG A 186 -1.47 -6.71 -17.86
N ARG A 187 -1.41 -5.44 -17.44
CA ARG A 187 -0.81 -4.36 -18.23
C ARG A 187 0.67 -4.60 -18.51
N PHE A 188 1.45 -4.95 -17.48
CA PHE A 188 2.87 -5.28 -17.63
C PHE A 188 3.08 -6.51 -18.51
N ALA A 189 2.31 -7.57 -18.30
CA ALA A 189 2.40 -8.80 -19.08
C ALA A 189 2.12 -8.56 -20.57
N VAL A 190 1.03 -7.86 -20.90
CA VAL A 190 0.69 -7.57 -22.30
C VAL A 190 1.69 -6.61 -22.96
N ALA A 191 2.26 -5.66 -22.23
CA ALA A 191 3.36 -4.85 -22.76
C ALA A 191 4.60 -5.70 -23.08
N GLY A 192 4.91 -6.68 -22.23
CA GLY A 192 5.94 -7.69 -22.49
C GLY A 192 5.64 -8.53 -23.72
N MET A 193 4.43 -9.09 -23.81
CA MET A 193 3.98 -9.89 -24.96
C MET A 193 4.04 -9.09 -26.27
N PHE A 194 3.67 -7.82 -26.25
CA PHE A 194 3.74 -6.96 -27.42
C PHE A 194 5.19 -6.70 -27.83
N ALA A 195 6.09 -6.45 -26.87
CA ALA A 195 7.51 -6.30 -27.15
C ALA A 195 8.16 -7.61 -27.67
N GLN A 196 7.58 -8.77 -27.36
CA GLN A 196 7.93 -10.06 -27.96
C GLN A 196 7.29 -10.29 -29.34
N GLY A 197 6.40 -9.42 -29.82
CA GLY A 197 5.64 -9.64 -31.06
C GLY A 197 4.60 -10.76 -30.97
N VAL A 198 4.21 -11.18 -29.76
CA VAL A 198 3.21 -12.23 -29.54
C VAL A 198 1.79 -11.71 -29.71
N VAL A 199 1.58 -10.41 -29.46
CA VAL A 199 0.27 -9.76 -29.52
C VAL A 199 0.36 -8.44 -30.27
N ASP A 200 -0.76 -8.01 -30.84
CA ASP A 200 -0.86 -6.76 -31.57
C ASP A 200 -1.22 -5.56 -30.68
N SER A 201 -1.24 -4.38 -31.30
CA SER A 201 -1.61 -3.13 -30.64
C SER A 201 -3.09 -3.07 -30.22
N GLY A 202 -3.95 -3.90 -30.82
CA GLY A 202 -5.35 -4.03 -30.45
C GLY A 202 -5.50 -4.56 -29.03
N LEU A 203 -4.79 -5.64 -28.69
CA LEU A 203 -4.82 -6.21 -27.34
C LEU A 203 -4.21 -5.25 -26.30
N VAL A 204 -3.10 -4.58 -26.64
CA VAL A 204 -2.50 -3.55 -25.78
C VAL A 204 -3.52 -2.45 -25.44
N ASN A 205 -4.21 -1.93 -26.45
CA ASN A 205 -5.20 -0.87 -26.26
C ASN A 205 -6.39 -1.35 -25.44
N HIS A 206 -6.84 -2.59 -25.65
CA HIS A 206 -7.91 -3.19 -24.86
C HIS A 206 -7.54 -3.26 -23.38
N VAL A 207 -6.36 -3.80 -23.04
CA VAL A 207 -5.89 -3.90 -21.65
C VAL A 207 -5.66 -2.53 -21.02
N LYS A 208 -5.17 -1.55 -21.78
CA LYS A 208 -5.03 -0.15 -21.32
C LYS A 208 -6.37 0.45 -20.90
N LEU A 209 -7.45 0.17 -21.64
CA LEU A 209 -8.79 0.64 -21.30
C LEU A 209 -9.34 -0.04 -20.04
N ILE A 210 -9.17 -1.37 -19.92
CA ILE A 210 -9.53 -2.11 -18.71
C ILE A 210 -8.78 -1.54 -17.51
N PHE A 211 -7.46 -1.34 -17.62
CA PHE A 211 -6.64 -0.78 -16.55
C PHE A 211 -7.17 0.57 -16.07
N LYS A 212 -7.49 1.49 -16.99
CA LYS A 212 -8.08 2.79 -16.63
C LYS A 212 -9.43 2.66 -15.93
N SER A 213 -10.27 1.73 -16.38
CA SER A 213 -11.55 1.45 -15.72
C SER A 213 -11.33 0.95 -14.30
N LEU A 214 -10.38 0.03 -14.09
CA LEU A 214 -10.04 -0.49 -12.77
C LEU A 214 -9.51 0.61 -11.84
N GLN A 215 -8.67 1.51 -12.34
CA GLN A 215 -8.22 2.67 -11.55
C GLN A 215 -9.39 3.53 -11.07
N GLN A 216 -10.41 3.73 -11.92
CA GLN A 216 -11.58 4.53 -11.57
C GLN A 216 -12.51 3.81 -10.57
N SER A 217 -12.60 2.49 -10.62
CA SER A 217 -13.53 1.71 -9.79
C SER A 217 -12.94 1.18 -8.48
N THR A 218 -11.62 1.24 -8.29
CA THR A 218 -10.94 0.71 -7.09
C THR A 218 -10.48 1.82 -6.15
N GLY A 219 -9.39 2.52 -6.50
CA GLY A 219 -8.82 3.59 -5.69
C GLY A 219 -7.85 4.46 -6.48
N LEU A 220 -7.90 5.77 -6.27
CA LEU A 220 -7.12 6.75 -7.05
C LEU A 220 -5.94 7.37 -6.28
N THR A 221 -5.77 7.03 -5.00
CA THR A 221 -4.66 7.61 -4.22
C THR A 221 -3.32 7.08 -4.73
N LYS A 222 -2.30 7.94 -4.67
CA LYS A 222 -0.95 7.57 -5.09
C LYS A 222 -0.41 6.37 -4.30
N GLU A 223 -0.69 6.32 -3.00
CA GLU A 223 -0.30 5.21 -2.13
C GLU A 223 -0.96 3.89 -2.55
N PHE A 224 -2.28 3.89 -2.75
CA PHE A 224 -3.01 2.71 -3.21
C PHE A 224 -2.45 2.18 -4.54
N GLN A 225 -2.24 3.08 -5.51
CA GLN A 225 -1.70 2.73 -6.82
C GLN A 225 -0.26 2.20 -6.72
N ASN A 226 0.58 2.77 -5.85
CA ASN A 226 1.94 2.28 -5.61
C ASN A 226 1.94 0.89 -4.97
N ASN A 227 1.06 0.64 -4.01
CA ASN A 227 0.95 -0.66 -3.34
C ASN A 227 0.48 -1.74 -4.32
N ALA A 228 -0.56 -1.44 -5.12
CA ALA A 228 -1.05 -2.35 -6.16
C ALA A 228 0.02 -2.63 -7.23
N ALA A 229 0.78 -1.62 -7.65
CA ALA A 229 1.88 -1.79 -8.59
C ALA A 229 2.98 -2.69 -7.99
N GLN A 230 3.35 -2.50 -6.73
CA GLN A 230 4.36 -3.32 -6.06
C GLN A 230 3.91 -4.78 -5.92
N GLU A 231 2.66 -5.02 -5.55
CA GLU A 231 2.11 -6.37 -5.45
C GLU A 231 2.09 -7.08 -6.82
N SER A 232 1.79 -6.33 -7.88
CA SER A 232 1.93 -6.81 -9.25
C SER A 232 3.38 -7.15 -9.60
N LEU A 233 4.34 -6.33 -9.21
CA LEU A 233 5.76 -6.60 -9.46
C LEU A 233 6.20 -7.89 -8.74
N ASP A 234 5.75 -8.10 -7.51
CA ASP A 234 6.08 -9.29 -6.72
C ASP A 234 5.55 -10.57 -7.39
N LEU A 235 4.35 -10.52 -7.98
CA LEU A 235 3.84 -11.61 -8.82
C LEU A 235 4.75 -11.82 -10.03
N ILE A 236 5.01 -10.77 -10.83
CA ILE A 236 5.78 -10.87 -12.07
C ILE A 236 7.16 -11.45 -11.80
N ASN A 237 7.90 -10.88 -10.85
CA ASN A 237 9.23 -11.36 -10.48
C ASN A 237 9.24 -12.82 -10.06
N SER A 238 8.12 -13.35 -9.56
CA SER A 238 8.03 -14.75 -9.19
C SER A 238 7.98 -15.72 -10.38
N TYR A 239 7.76 -15.23 -11.61
CA TYR A 239 7.85 -16.05 -12.84
C TYR A 239 9.26 -16.04 -13.45
N PHE A 240 10.11 -15.10 -13.07
CA PHE A 240 11.44 -14.95 -13.65
C PHE A 240 12.52 -15.49 -12.70
N ASP A 241 13.20 -16.55 -13.12
CA ASP A 241 14.36 -17.06 -12.40
C ASP A 241 15.60 -16.23 -12.75
N GLY A 242 16.29 -15.71 -11.73
CA GLY A 242 17.56 -15.01 -11.90
C GLY A 242 17.49 -13.61 -12.52
N ILE A 243 16.29 -13.08 -12.78
CA ILE A 243 16.08 -11.73 -13.30
C ILE A 243 15.16 -10.97 -12.34
N GLU A 244 15.73 -10.02 -11.60
CA GLU A 244 14.95 -9.09 -10.80
C GLU A 244 14.52 -7.89 -11.64
N LEU A 245 13.21 -7.69 -11.77
CA LEU A 245 12.60 -6.55 -12.41
C LEU A 245 12.25 -5.49 -11.37
N ASN A 246 12.13 -4.24 -11.84
CA ASN A 246 11.66 -3.13 -11.03
C ASN A 246 10.53 -2.37 -11.75
N LEU A 247 9.75 -1.62 -10.98
CA LEU A 247 8.61 -0.85 -11.49
C LEU A 247 9.00 0.20 -12.52
N MET A 248 10.20 0.76 -12.43
CA MET A 248 10.66 1.78 -13.37
C MET A 248 10.81 1.20 -14.78
N ASP A 249 11.42 0.02 -14.90
CA ASP A 249 11.67 -0.61 -16.20
C ASP A 249 10.37 -1.12 -16.84
N LEU A 250 9.50 -1.77 -16.04
CA LEU A 250 8.17 -2.18 -16.50
C LEU A 250 7.28 -0.98 -16.87
N GLY A 251 7.39 0.12 -16.11
CA GLY A 251 6.70 1.37 -16.39
C GLY A 251 7.14 2.01 -17.70
N LYS A 252 8.46 2.05 -17.96
CA LYS A 252 9.02 2.51 -19.24
C LYS A 252 8.54 1.63 -20.40
N LEU A 253 8.56 0.30 -20.24
CA LEU A 253 8.07 -0.63 -21.25
C LEU A 253 6.61 -0.35 -21.60
N CYS A 254 5.72 -0.26 -20.61
CA CYS A 254 4.31 0.08 -20.83
C CYS A 254 4.16 1.43 -21.53
N HIS A 255 4.90 2.44 -21.09
CA HIS A 255 4.85 3.75 -21.71
C HIS A 255 5.28 3.70 -23.19
N SER A 256 6.36 2.99 -23.50
CA SER A 256 6.86 2.89 -24.87
C SER A 256 5.88 2.18 -25.81
N VAL A 257 5.30 1.08 -25.32
CA VAL A 257 4.28 0.31 -26.05
C VAL A 257 3.01 1.15 -26.26
N GLU A 258 2.50 1.79 -25.20
CA GLU A 258 1.25 2.55 -25.25
C GLU A 258 1.33 3.90 -25.97
N SER A 259 2.55 4.44 -26.15
CA SER A 259 2.83 5.64 -26.94
C SER A 259 3.16 5.33 -28.41
N GLY A 260 3.31 4.04 -28.76
CA GLY A 260 3.71 3.60 -30.10
C GLY A 260 5.17 3.87 -30.43
N THR A 261 6.01 4.15 -29.44
CA THR A 261 7.47 4.34 -29.64
C THR A 261 8.21 3.00 -29.77
N LEU A 262 7.59 1.89 -29.35
CA LEU A 262 8.04 0.54 -29.63
C LEU A 262 7.15 -0.08 -30.73
N ASN A 263 7.76 -0.55 -31.82
CA ASN A 263 7.07 -1.25 -32.90
C ASN A 263 7.73 -2.63 -33.16
N PRO A 264 7.08 -3.74 -32.77
CA PRO A 264 7.62 -5.08 -32.96
C PRO A 264 7.61 -5.53 -34.43
N ASP A 265 6.81 -4.89 -35.29
CA ASP A 265 6.63 -5.27 -36.71
C ASP A 265 7.82 -4.92 -37.62
N THR A 266 8.93 -4.43 -37.06
CA THR A 266 10.09 -3.94 -37.83
C THR A 266 11.25 -4.93 -37.91
N THR A 267 11.17 -6.08 -37.24
CA THR A 267 12.21 -7.13 -37.30
C THR A 267 11.62 -8.53 -37.23
N ASP A 268 12.09 -9.46 -38.08
CA ASP A 268 11.81 -10.92 -38.02
C ASP A 268 12.28 -11.60 -36.71
N TYR A 269 12.75 -10.82 -35.74
CA TYR A 269 13.31 -11.26 -34.48
C TYR A 269 12.28 -11.06 -33.38
N VAL A 270 11.81 -12.16 -32.79
CA VAL A 270 11.07 -12.20 -31.54
C VAL A 270 12.09 -12.17 -30.40
N PRO A 271 12.32 -11.03 -29.73
CA PRO A 271 13.27 -10.97 -28.63
C PRO A 271 12.79 -11.86 -27.49
N SER A 272 13.71 -12.62 -26.89
CA SER A 272 13.37 -13.34 -25.67
C SER A 272 13.02 -12.32 -24.57
N PRO A 273 12.23 -12.70 -23.55
CA PRO A 273 11.97 -11.81 -22.42
C PRO A 273 13.29 -11.30 -21.82
N THR A 274 14.31 -12.16 -21.72
CA THR A 274 15.67 -11.78 -21.29
C THR A 274 16.29 -10.70 -22.16
N ASP A 275 16.12 -10.75 -23.49
CA ASP A 275 16.64 -9.74 -24.43
C ASP A 275 15.92 -8.39 -24.27
N ILE A 276 14.60 -8.41 -24.06
CA ILE A 276 13.81 -7.20 -23.76
C ILE A 276 14.31 -6.58 -22.45
N MET A 277 14.50 -7.40 -21.41
CA MET A 277 14.87 -6.92 -20.09
C MET A 277 16.35 -6.48 -20.00
N GLN A 278 17.26 -7.13 -20.75
CA GLN A 278 18.65 -6.67 -20.88
C GLN A 278 18.72 -5.32 -21.63
N LYS A 279 17.93 -5.14 -22.71
CA LYS A 279 17.82 -3.85 -23.41
C LYS A 279 17.28 -2.74 -22.51
N LEU A 280 16.33 -3.04 -21.62
CA LEU A 280 15.80 -2.07 -20.65
C LEU A 280 16.81 -1.71 -19.56
N LYS A 281 17.57 -2.68 -19.04
CA LYS A 281 18.60 -2.46 -17.99
C LYS A 281 19.84 -1.73 -18.47
N TYR A 282 20.27 -1.98 -19.71
CA TYR A 282 21.53 -1.48 -20.26
C TYR A 282 21.36 -0.52 -21.43
N GLY A 283 20.21 0.15 -21.54
CA GLY A 283 19.84 1.01 -22.67
C GLY A 283 20.78 2.19 -22.94
N LYS A 284 21.96 1.92 -23.49
CA LYS A 284 22.66 2.62 -24.56
C LYS A 284 23.57 1.63 -25.30
N SER A 285 23.40 1.62 -26.63
CA SER A 285 24.26 1.16 -27.74
C SER A 285 23.45 0.20 -28.62
N GLN A 286 23.17 0.46 -29.90
CA GLN A 286 23.81 1.35 -30.89
C GLN A 286 22.78 2.23 -31.59
#